data_AF-A0A941G944-F1
#
_entry.id   AF-A0A941G944-F1
#
_cell.length_a   1.000
_cell.length_b   1.000
_cell.length_c   1.000
_cell.angle_alpha   90.00
_cell.angle_beta   90.00
_cell.angle_gamma   90.00
#
_symmetry.space_group_name_H-M   'P 1'
#
loop_
_entity.id
_entity.type
_entity.pdbx_description
1 polymer ?
#
loop_
_entity_poly.entity_id
_entity_poly.type
_entity_poly.pdbx_seq_one_letter_code
_entity_poly.pdbx_strand_id
1 'polypeptide(L)'
;MTDVSATMDLYGGGGLVMSARDLARWTADLFEGRVYERPATLAEMLAPGAHEGADGYRLGLFAKRIGGAEVYFHLGYWGTAAYYCPALRLAMAGFTAKRETRTGMLAVMEGALENALLNPDPFLNTPAPLA
;
A
#
# COMPACT_ATOMS: atom_id res chain seq x y z
N MET A 1 -18.10 -0.62 -16.63
CA MET A 1 -17.08 -0.21 -17.62
C MET A 1 -16.39 -1.47 -18.11
N THR A 2 -16.63 -1.89 -19.35
CA THR A 2 -16.12 -3.15 -19.92
C THR A 2 -14.97 -2.97 -20.90
N ASP A 3 -14.78 -1.76 -21.43
CA ASP A 3 -13.70 -1.44 -22.36
C ASP A 3 -12.80 -0.34 -21.78
N VAL A 4 -11.65 -0.77 -21.25
CA VAL A 4 -10.56 0.12 -20.82
C VAL A 4 -9.34 -0.27 -21.63
N SER A 5 -8.85 0.65 -22.47
CA SER A 5 -7.63 0.45 -23.24
C SER A 5 -6.42 0.41 -22.32
N ALA A 6 -5.52 -0.56 -22.53
CA ALA A 6 -4.24 -0.65 -21.82
C ALA A 6 -3.34 0.58 -22.05
N THR A 7 -3.62 1.37 -23.09
CA THR A 7 -2.92 2.65 -23.33
C THR A 7 -3.10 3.67 -22.20
N MET A 8 -4.08 3.50 -21.30
CA MET A 8 -4.23 4.36 -20.12
C MET A 8 -2.98 4.36 -19.22
N ASP A 9 -2.16 3.31 -19.30
CA ASP A 9 -0.96 3.16 -18.50
C ASP A 9 0.26 3.88 -19.08
N LEU A 10 0.20 4.36 -20.33
CA LEU A 10 1.38 4.88 -21.06
C LEU A 10 1.98 6.17 -20.47
N TYR A 11 1.22 6.92 -19.66
CA TYR A 11 1.61 8.24 -19.14
C TYR A 11 1.60 8.30 -17.61
N GLY A 12 1.96 7.20 -16.94
CA GLY A 12 2.04 7.14 -15.48
C GLY A 12 0.73 6.78 -14.79
N GLY A 13 -0.31 6.41 -15.54
CA GLY A 13 -1.54 5.82 -14.99
C GLY A 13 -1.37 4.39 -14.47
N GLY A 14 -0.27 3.72 -14.85
CA GLY A 14 0.06 2.35 -14.48
C GLY A 14 1.24 1.81 -15.29
N GLY A 15 1.30 0.49 -15.53
CA GLY A 15 2.25 -0.12 -16.47
C GLY A 15 3.66 -0.42 -15.93
N LEU A 16 3.99 0.01 -14.71
CA LEU A 16 5.21 -0.41 -14.03
C LEU A 16 5.13 -1.89 -13.63
N VAL A 17 6.21 -2.65 -13.86
CA VAL A 17 6.27 -4.09 -13.60
C VAL A 17 7.41 -4.41 -12.65
N MET A 18 7.12 -5.15 -11.59
CA MET A 18 8.11 -5.73 -10.68
C MET A 18 7.53 -6.96 -9.97
N SER A 19 8.37 -7.71 -9.26
CA SER A 19 7.89 -8.82 -8.43
C SER A 19 7.08 -8.29 -7.23
N ALA A 20 6.14 -9.08 -6.70
CA ALA A 20 5.44 -8.71 -5.46
C ALA A 20 6.41 -8.48 -4.29
N ARG A 21 7.52 -9.23 -4.25
CA ARG A 21 8.56 -9.05 -3.24
C ARG A 21 9.20 -7.67 -3.35
N ASP A 22 9.57 -7.25 -4.55
CA ASP A 22 10.19 -5.95 -4.76
C ASP A 22 9.19 -4.81 -4.54
N LEU A 23 7.92 -5.00 -4.91
CA LEU A 23 6.87 -4.03 -4.63
C LEU A 23 6.68 -3.83 -3.12
N ALA A 24 6.63 -4.90 -2.33
CA ALA A 24 6.55 -4.82 -0.87
C ALA A 24 7.78 -4.09 -0.29
N ARG A 25 8.98 -4.39 -0.79
CA ARG A 25 10.22 -3.72 -0.37
C ARG A 25 10.21 -2.24 -0.73
N TRP A 26 9.86 -1.89 -1.97
CA TRP A 26 9.75 -0.49 -2.40
C TRP A 26 8.71 0.27 -1.57
N THR A 27 7.58 -0.36 -1.26
CA THR A 27 6.57 0.22 -0.39
C THR A 27 7.13 0.49 1.01
N ALA A 28 7.81 -0.47 1.64
CA ALA A 28 8.49 -0.23 2.92
C ALA A 28 9.50 0.93 2.81
N ASP A 29 10.33 0.94 1.77
CA ASP A 29 11.35 1.96 1.54
C ASP A 29 10.73 3.36 1.35
N LEU A 30 9.58 3.47 0.68
CA LEU A 30 8.85 4.72 0.53
C LEU A 30 8.44 5.29 1.88
N PHE A 31 7.72 4.51 2.68
CA PHE A 31 7.15 4.99 3.94
C PHE A 31 8.16 5.11 5.08
N GLU A 32 9.28 4.42 4.98
CA GLU A 32 10.39 4.51 5.94
C GLU A 32 11.46 5.53 5.52
N GLY A 33 11.16 6.39 4.55
CA GLY A 33 11.99 7.55 4.20
C GLY A 33 13.27 7.22 3.43
N ARG A 34 13.31 6.10 2.70
CA ARG A 34 14.47 5.66 1.91
C ARG A 34 14.37 5.97 0.41
N VAL A 35 13.27 6.58 -0.03
CA VAL A 35 13.03 6.90 -1.46
C VAL A 35 13.31 8.37 -1.79
N TYR A 36 12.76 9.31 -1.01
CA TYR A 36 12.93 10.73 -1.28
C TYR A 36 14.13 11.32 -0.53
N GLU A 37 14.92 12.14 -1.22
CA GLU A 37 16.02 12.90 -0.60
C GLU A 37 15.51 13.90 0.46
N ARG A 38 14.34 14.50 0.22
CA ARG A 38 13.71 15.45 1.14
C ARG A 38 12.56 14.77 1.88
N PRO A 39 12.64 14.58 3.21
CA PRO A 39 11.56 13.97 4.00
C PRO A 39 10.20 14.69 3.85
N ALA A 40 10.23 16.00 3.62
CA ALA A 40 9.04 16.81 3.36
C ALA A 40 8.24 16.34 2.14
N THR A 41 8.87 15.67 1.16
CA THR A 41 8.16 15.13 -0.01
C THR A 41 7.25 13.97 0.36
N LEU A 42 7.67 13.09 1.28
CA LEU A 42 6.78 12.06 1.80
C LEU A 42 5.67 12.68 2.66
N ALA A 43 6.01 13.67 3.49
CA ALA A 43 5.01 14.36 4.31
C ALA A 43 3.90 14.99 3.45
N GLU A 44 4.27 15.63 2.34
CA GLU A 44 3.32 16.17 1.36
C GLU A 44 2.48 15.05 0.72
N MET A 45 3.10 13.94 0.34
CA MET A 45 2.41 12.78 -0.24
C MET A 45 1.34 12.20 0.71
N LEU A 46 1.59 12.29 2.01
CA LEU A 46 0.70 11.82 3.08
C LEU A 46 -0.21 12.91 3.64
N ALA A 47 -0.16 14.16 3.18
CA ALA A 47 -1.08 15.17 3.66
C ALA A 47 -2.48 14.97 3.03
N PRO A 48 -3.57 15.09 3.80
CA PRO A 48 -4.89 15.23 3.21
C PRO A 48 -4.98 16.59 2.48
N GLY A 49 -5.51 16.59 1.26
CA GLY A 49 -5.88 17.80 0.53
C GLY A 49 -7.06 18.56 1.16
N ALA A 50 -7.37 19.74 0.60
CA ALA A 50 -8.44 20.60 1.11
C ALA A 50 -9.85 20.28 0.56
N HIS A 51 -10.02 19.16 -0.14
CA HIS A 51 -11.28 18.78 -0.79
C HIS A 51 -11.99 17.66 -0.03
N GLU A 52 -13.30 17.52 -0.27
CA GLU A 52 -14.08 16.40 0.27
C GLU A 52 -13.47 15.05 -0.17
N GLY A 53 -13.35 14.11 0.78
CA GLY A 53 -12.75 12.78 0.54
C GLY A 53 -11.22 12.72 0.56
N ALA A 54 -10.54 13.84 0.80
CA ALA A 54 -9.08 13.90 0.90
C ALA A 54 -8.48 13.04 2.03
N ASP A 55 -9.26 12.72 3.06
CA ASP A 55 -8.85 11.79 4.11
C ASP A 55 -8.65 10.36 3.59
N GLY A 56 -9.39 9.98 2.54
CA GLY A 56 -9.38 8.63 1.96
C GLY A 56 -8.49 8.47 0.73
N TYR A 57 -8.14 9.56 0.05
CA TYR A 57 -7.21 9.56 -1.08
C TYR A 57 -6.33 10.80 -1.07
N ARG A 58 -5.02 10.57 -0.98
CA ARG A 58 -3.95 11.56 -0.91
C ARG A 58 -3.22 11.61 -2.25
N LEU A 59 -2.01 12.15 -2.30
CA LEU A 59 -1.23 12.18 -3.53
C LEU A 59 -0.78 10.76 -3.93
N GLY A 60 -1.59 10.10 -4.76
CA GLY A 60 -1.30 8.77 -5.30
C GLY A 60 -1.40 7.63 -4.28
N LEU A 61 -2.09 7.83 -3.15
CA LEU A 61 -2.26 6.83 -2.10
C LEU A 61 -3.68 6.86 -1.54
N PHE A 62 -4.30 5.70 -1.40
CA PHE A 62 -5.47 5.55 -0.55
C PHE A 62 -5.03 5.49 0.91
N ALA A 63 -5.90 5.99 1.79
CA ALA A 63 -5.75 5.87 3.23
C ALA A 63 -7.07 5.36 3.82
N LYS A 64 -6.99 4.41 4.75
CA LYS A 64 -8.15 3.94 5.52
C LYS A 64 -7.72 3.39 6.87
N ARG A 65 -8.70 3.08 7.73
CA ARG A 65 -8.45 2.33 8.96
C ARG A 65 -8.72 0.84 8.77
N ILE A 66 -7.80 0.01 9.23
CA ILE A 66 -7.94 -1.46 9.34
C ILE A 66 -7.55 -1.81 10.77
N GLY A 67 -8.32 -2.62 11.49
CA GLY A 67 -8.00 -2.98 12.90
C GLY A 67 -7.77 -1.77 13.81
N GLY A 68 -8.39 -0.63 13.50
CA GLY A 68 -8.17 0.63 14.22
C GLY A 68 -6.84 1.34 13.95
N ALA A 69 -5.97 0.86 13.07
CA ALA A 69 -4.75 1.57 12.64
C ALA A 69 -4.94 2.22 11.27
N GLU A 70 -4.27 3.35 11.03
CA GLU A 70 -4.20 3.94 9.70
C GLU A 70 -3.31 3.08 8.79
N VAL A 71 -3.78 2.82 7.56
CA VAL A 71 -3.09 2.01 6.56
C VAL A 71 -3.13 2.76 5.23
N TYR A 72 -1.97 2.84 4.60
CA TYR A 72 -1.79 3.43 3.28
C TYR A 72 -1.68 2.36 2.22
N PHE A 73 -2.30 2.55 1.07
CA PHE A 73 -2.28 1.54 0.02
C PHE A 73 -2.50 2.12 -1.36
N HIS A 74 -2.14 1.35 -2.38
CA HIS A 74 -2.52 1.63 -3.75
C HIS A 74 -2.93 0.34 -4.47
N LEU A 75 -3.95 0.45 -5.31
CA LEU A 75 -4.49 -0.66 -6.07
C LEU A 75 -4.18 -0.48 -7.55
N GLY A 76 -3.62 -1.53 -8.16
CA GLY A 76 -3.47 -1.62 -9.60
C GLY A 76 -4.78 -2.11 -10.23
N TYR A 77 -5.25 -1.41 -11.26
CA TYR A 77 -6.44 -1.80 -12.01
C TYR A 77 -6.38 -3.26 -12.47
N TRP A 78 -5.19 -3.72 -12.89
CA TRP A 78 -4.92 -5.06 -13.39
C TRP A 78 -4.77 -6.16 -12.33
N GLY A 79 -5.00 -5.86 -11.05
CA GLY A 79 -5.01 -6.89 -9.99
C GLY A 79 -3.80 -6.86 -9.06
N THR A 80 -3.07 -5.76 -8.98
CA THR A 80 -1.98 -5.56 -8.00
C THR A 80 -2.49 -4.80 -6.79
N ALA A 81 -1.88 -5.04 -5.63
CA ALA A 81 -2.09 -4.23 -4.44
C ALA A 81 -0.79 -4.08 -3.65
N ALA A 82 -0.58 -2.91 -3.06
CA ALA A 82 0.50 -2.61 -2.13
C ALA A 82 -0.06 -1.88 -0.92
N TYR A 83 0.31 -2.33 0.28
CA TYR A 83 -0.15 -1.80 1.56
C TYR A 83 1.06 -1.50 2.44
N TYR A 84 0.93 -0.47 3.26
CA TYR A 84 1.83 -0.15 4.36
C TYR A 84 1.03 0.20 5.62
N CYS A 85 1.34 -0.47 6.73
CA CYS A 85 0.80 -0.17 8.05
C CYS A 85 1.92 0.41 8.93
N PRO A 86 1.91 1.74 9.21
CA PRO A 86 2.91 2.37 10.08
C PRO A 86 2.93 1.78 11.49
N ALA A 87 1.78 1.42 12.04
CA ALA A 87 1.66 0.87 13.40
C ALA A 87 2.41 -0.46 13.57
N LEU A 88 2.49 -1.27 12.50
CA LEU A 88 3.22 -2.54 12.48
C LEU A 88 4.60 -2.43 11.80
N ARG A 89 4.93 -1.28 11.20
CA ARG A 89 6.05 -1.12 10.25
C ARG A 89 6.09 -2.25 9.20
N LEU A 90 4.91 -2.62 8.70
CA LEU A 90 4.73 -3.76 7.80
C LEU A 90 4.30 -3.28 6.42
N ALA A 91 5.02 -3.73 5.40
CA ALA A 91 4.62 -3.61 4.01
C ALA A 91 4.15 -4.98 3.48
N MET A 92 3.10 -4.98 2.67
CA MET A 92 2.63 -6.15 1.95
C MET A 92 2.33 -5.78 0.51
N ALA A 93 2.62 -6.69 -0.40
CA ALA A 93 2.19 -6.57 -1.78
C ALA A 93 1.74 -7.91 -2.33
N GLY A 94 0.81 -7.86 -3.27
CA GLY A 94 0.24 -9.03 -3.90
C GLY A 94 -0.24 -8.70 -5.30
N PHE A 95 -0.33 -9.72 -6.14
CA PHE A 95 -1.01 -9.61 -7.42
C PHE A 95 -1.80 -10.87 -7.71
N THR A 96 -2.80 -10.71 -8.57
CA THR A 96 -3.46 -11.82 -9.23
C THR A 96 -3.37 -11.65 -10.74
N ALA A 97 -3.18 -12.76 -11.45
CA ALA A 97 -3.20 -12.79 -12.91
C ALA A 97 -4.62 -12.62 -13.49
N LYS A 98 -5.67 -12.78 -12.66
CA LYS A 98 -7.08 -12.67 -13.05
C LYS A 98 -7.72 -11.52 -12.29
N ARG A 99 -7.97 -10.40 -12.98
CA ARG A 99 -8.52 -9.17 -12.38
C ARG A 99 -9.77 -9.43 -11.54
N GLU A 100 -10.65 -10.33 -11.98
CA GLU A 100 -11.89 -10.71 -11.30
C GLU A 100 -11.66 -11.31 -9.90
N THR A 101 -10.48 -11.87 -9.64
CA THR A 101 -10.12 -12.45 -8.34
C THR A 101 -9.49 -11.44 -7.38
N ARG A 102 -9.28 -10.19 -7.82
CA ARG A 102 -8.61 -9.14 -7.02
C ARG A 102 -9.31 -8.96 -5.67
N THR A 103 -10.65 -8.92 -5.63
CA THR A 103 -11.40 -8.73 -4.38
C THR A 103 -11.08 -9.80 -3.34
N GLY A 104 -10.93 -11.07 -3.76
CA GLY A 104 -10.54 -12.16 -2.87
C GLY A 104 -9.13 -11.99 -2.31
N MET A 105 -8.18 -11.58 -3.16
CA MET A 105 -6.82 -11.26 -2.72
C MET A 105 -6.80 -10.11 -1.70
N LEU A 106 -7.55 -9.03 -1.95
CA LEU A 106 -7.66 -7.90 -1.02
C LEU A 106 -8.24 -8.35 0.33
N ALA A 107 -9.28 -9.19 0.32
CA ALA A 107 -9.87 -9.71 1.54
C ALA A 107 -8.86 -10.52 2.39
N VAL A 108 -8.03 -11.35 1.75
CA VAL A 108 -6.97 -12.10 2.45
C VAL A 108 -5.92 -11.16 3.03
N MET A 109 -5.45 -10.18 2.25
CA MET A 109 -4.43 -9.22 2.70
C MET A 109 -4.95 -8.37 3.86
N GLU A 110 -6.15 -7.83 3.75
CA GLU A 110 -6.74 -6.98 4.79
C GLU A 110 -7.09 -7.77 6.04
N GLY A 111 -7.57 -9.01 5.90
CA GLY A 111 -7.79 -9.91 7.02
C GLY A 111 -6.49 -10.27 7.76
N ALA A 112 -5.38 -10.45 7.03
CA ALA A 112 -4.07 -10.68 7.64
C ALA A 112 -3.57 -9.45 8.43
N LEU A 113 -3.74 -8.24 7.88
CA LEU A 113 -3.40 -6.99 8.59
C LEU A 113 -4.26 -6.79 9.85
N GLU A 114 -5.57 -6.97 9.71
CA GLU A 114 -6.49 -6.82 10.83
C GLU A 114 -6.17 -7.83 11.94
N ASN A 115 -5.90 -9.08 11.57
CA ASN A 115 -5.49 -10.10 12.55
C ASN A 115 -4.19 -9.73 13.26
N ALA A 116 -3.17 -9.25 12.53
CA ALA A 116 -1.89 -8.83 13.10
C ALA A 116 -2.02 -7.61 14.03
N LEU A 117 -2.97 -6.70 13.75
CA LEU A 117 -3.24 -5.52 14.57
C LEU A 117 -4.03 -5.86 15.84
N LEU A 118 -4.99 -6.77 15.75
CA LEU A 118 -5.85 -7.16 16.89
C LEU A 118 -5.19 -8.21 17.79
N ASN A 119 -4.29 -9.03 17.23
CA ASN A 119 -3.59 -10.10 17.94
C ASN A 119 -2.08 -9.96 17.71
N PRO A 120 -1.44 -8.91 18.26
CA PRO A 120 -0.01 -8.70 18.06
C PRO A 120 0.78 -9.88 18.65
N ASP A 121 1.50 -10.60 17.78
CA ASP A 121 2.46 -11.60 18.23
C ASP A 121 3.57 -10.89 19.01
N PRO A 122 3.83 -11.26 20.29
CA PRO A 122 4.87 -10.63 21.10
C PRO A 122 6.28 -10.76 20.49
N PHE A 123 6.49 -11.65 19.51
CA PHE A 123 7.80 -11.91 18.90
C PHE A 123 8.00 -11.30 17.50
N LEU A 124 6.95 -10.82 16.81
CA LEU A 124 7.09 -10.20 15.48
C LEU A 124 7.40 -8.69 15.54
N ASN A 125 7.06 -8.02 16.64
CA ASN A 125 7.25 -6.57 16.82
C ASN A 125 8.54 -6.20 17.58
N THR A 126 9.45 -7.14 17.81
CA THR A 126 10.76 -6.81 18.39
C THR A 126 11.65 -6.26 17.28
N PRO A 127 12.14 -5.00 17.36
CA PRO A 127 13.13 -4.53 16.39
C PRO A 127 14.34 -5.46 16.42
N ALA A 128 14.82 -5.86 15.24
CA ALA A 128 16.06 -6.62 15.15
C ALA A 128 17.18 -5.84 15.88
N PRO A 129 17.99 -6.50 16.74
CA PRO A 129 19.07 -5.82 17.43
C PRO A 129 19.99 -5.14 16.43
N LEU A 130 20.35 -3.89 16.71
CA LEU A 130 21.35 -3.16 15.94
C LEU A 130 22.65 -3.98 15.98
N ALA A 131 23.11 -4.40 14.80
CA ALA A 131 24.40 -5.04 14.61
C ALA A 131 25.55 -4.04 14.70
#